data_AF-A0A924KFD2-F1
#
_entry.id   AF-A0A924KFD2-F1
#
_cell.length_a   1.000
_cell.length_b   1.000
_cell.length_c   1.000
_cell.angle_alpha   90.00
_cell.angle_beta   90.00
_cell.angle_gamma   90.00
#
_symmetry.space_group_name_H-M   'P 1'
#
loop_
_entity.id
_entity.type
_entity.pdbx_description
1 polymer ?
#
loop_
_entity_poly.entity_id
_entity_poly.type
_entity_poly.pdbx_seq_one_letter_code
_entity_poly.pdbx_strand_id
1 'polypeptide(L)' 'MMYRLDRTVFKAHTAEEATKSHSAYYKTLTWQERLRIANYLNSIAFNFPENNPPKLDRTKFSARARK' A
#
# COMPACT_ATOMS: atom_id res chain seq x y z
N MET A 1 -0.73 -0.97 27.15
CA MET A 1 -1.21 0.09 26.24
C MET A 1 -2.30 -0.49 25.36
N MET A 2 -3.52 0.04 25.43
CA MET A 2 -4.64 -0.45 24.63
C MET A 2 -4.75 0.38 23.36
N TYR A 3 -4.28 -0.16 22.24
CA TYR A 3 -4.46 0.44 20.92
C TYR A 3 -5.95 0.36 20.56
N ARG A 4 -6.72 1.39 20.94
CA ARG A 4 -8.13 1.48 20.53
C ARG A 4 -8.18 1.89 19.06
N LEU A 5 -8.84 1.07 18.24
CA LEU A 5 -9.12 1.42 16.85
C LEU A 5 -10.01 2.65 16.85
N ASP A 6 -9.47 3.78 16.39
CA ASP A 6 -10.26 4.96 16.12
C ASP A 6 -11.11 4.71 14.87
N ARG A 7 -12.44 4.65 15.07
CA ARG A 7 -13.41 4.36 14.00
C ARG A 7 -13.85 5.61 13.25
N THR A 8 -13.34 6.78 13.62
CA THR A 8 -13.68 8.08 13.02
C THR A 8 -12.71 8.49 11.92
N VAL A 9 -11.46 8.00 11.97
CA VAL A 9 -10.44 8.27 10.94
C VAL A 9 -10.69 7.55 9.61
N PHE A 10 -11.47 6.47 9.61
CA PHE A 10 -11.77 5.69 8.41
C PHE A 10 -13.26 5.73 8.10
N LYS A 11 -13.62 6.23 6.92
CA LYS A 11 -14.98 6.14 6.40
C LYS A 11 -15.17 4.80 5.71
N ALA A 12 -16.23 4.08 6.07
CA ALA A 12 -16.68 2.92 5.29
C ALA A 12 -17.22 3.43 3.95
N HIS A 13 -16.45 3.25 2.88
CA HIS A 13 -16.87 3.60 1.52
C HIS A 13 -17.62 2.44 0.87
N THR A 14 -18.64 2.75 0.07
CA THR A 14 -19.15 1.78 -0.89
C THR A 14 -18.11 1.58 -2.01
N ALA A 15 -18.14 0.43 -2.68
CA ALA A 15 -17.22 0.15 -3.79
C ALA A 15 -17.28 1.25 -4.88
N GLU A 16 -18.48 1.79 -5.12
CA GLU A 16 -18.71 2.85 -6.08
C GLU A 16 -18.09 4.19 -5.63
N GLU A 17 -18.24 4.55 -4.36
CA GLU A 17 -17.65 5.76 -3.78
C GLU A 17 -16.11 5.71 -3.77
N ALA A 18 -15.54 4.57 -3.35
CA ALA A 18 -14.10 4.36 -3.37
C ALA A 18 -13.52 4.45 -4.78
N THR A 19 -14.25 3.89 -5.76
CA THR A 19 -13.84 3.93 -7.18
C THR A 19 -13.91 5.36 -7.73
N LYS A 20 -14.96 6.13 -7.43
CA LYS A 20 -15.10 7.51 -7.90
C LYS A 20 -14.04 8.45 -7.31
N SER A 21 -13.78 8.34 -6.02
CA SER A 21 -12.86 9.24 -5.31
C SER A 21 -11.38 8.86 -5.49
N HIS A 22 -11.01 7.63 -5.16
CA HIS A 22 -9.60 7.24 -5.12
C HIS A 22 -9.08 6.94 -6.52
N SER A 23 -9.84 6.25 -7.37
CA SER A 23 -9.33 5.90 -8.70
C SER A 23 -9.06 7.14 -9.56
N ALA A 24 -9.89 8.18 -9.43
CA ALA A 24 -9.69 9.45 -10.14
C ALA A 24 -8.39 10.13 -9.71
N TYR A 25 -8.13 10.22 -8.41
CA TYR A 25 -6.90 10.80 -7.87
C TYR A 25 -5.64 9.98 -8.24
N TYR A 26 -5.65 8.66 -8.03
CA TYR A 26 -4.49 7.84 -8.36
C TYR A 26 -4.18 7.84 -9.86
N LYS A 27 -5.19 7.99 -10.73
CA LYS A 27 -4.99 8.09 -12.18
C LYS A 27 -4.19 9.32 -12.60
N THR A 28 -4.26 10.43 -11.86
CA THR A 28 -3.48 11.64 -12.17
C THR A 28 -2.01 11.53 -11.76
N LEU A 29 -1.68 10.56 -10.90
CA LEU A 29 -0.31 10.35 -10.41
C LEU A 29 0.52 9.52 -11.40
N THR A 30 1.81 9.84 -11.45
CA THR A 30 2.83 9.03 -12.11
C THR A 30 2.99 7.68 -11.41
N TRP A 31 3.55 6.68 -12.11
CA TRP A 31 3.77 5.36 -11.51
C TRP A 31 4.75 5.43 -10.33
N GLN A 32 5.72 6.35 -10.35
CA GLN A 32 6.67 6.56 -9.26
C GLN A 32 5.97 7.05 -7.99
N GLU A 33 5.06 8.02 -8.12
CA GLU A 33 4.27 8.54 -6.99
C GLU A 33 3.38 7.44 -6.41
N ARG A 34 2.73 6.64 -7.26
CA ARG A 34 1.93 5.49 -6.83
C ARG A 34 2.77 4.48 -6.04
N LEU A 35 3.99 4.19 -6.49
CA LEU A 35 4.89 3.29 -5.78
C LEU A 35 5.35 3.85 -4.43
N ARG A 36 5.60 5.16 -4.32
CA ARG A 36 5.92 5.79 -3.03
C ARG A 36 4.76 5.66 -2.05
N ILE A 37 3.53 5.94 -2.49
CA ILE A 37 2.33 5.78 -1.65
C ILE A 37 2.18 4.32 -1.21
N ALA A 38 2.34 3.36 -2.13
CA ALA A 38 2.29 1.95 -1.80
C ALA A 38 3.37 1.54 -0.78
N ASN A 39 4.60 2.06 -0.92
CA ASN A 39 5.69 1.82 0.03
C ASN A 39 5.36 2.37 1.43
N TYR A 40 4.84 3.60 1.51
CA TYR A 40 4.41 4.22 2.77
C TYR A 40 3.30 3.41 3.45
N LEU A 41 2.28 2.98 2.71
CA LEU A 41 1.20 2.16 3.29
C LEU A 41 1.73 0.81 3.79
N ASN A 42 2.65 0.20 3.05
CA ASN A 42 3.31 -1.04 3.49
C ASN A 42 4.19 -0.83 4.73
N SER A 43 4.89 0.31 4.83
CA SER A 43 5.76 0.62 5.97
C SER A 43 4.96 0.70 7.27
N ILE A 44 3.76 1.28 7.21
CA ILE A 44 2.79 1.30 8.31
C ILE A 44 2.29 -0.12 8.62
N ALA A 45 1.83 -0.85 7.59
CA ALA A 45 1.21 -2.16 7.77
C ALA A 45 2.16 -3.22 8.34
N PHE A 46 3.43 -3.20 7.92
CA PHE A 46 4.45 -4.16 8.33
C PHE A 46 5.47 -3.57 9.32
N ASN A 47 5.25 -2.34 9.79
CA ASN A 47 6.05 -1.64 10.78
C ASN A 47 7.56 -1.64 10.47
N PHE A 48 7.94 -1.14 9.29
CA PHE A 48 9.34 -0.95 8.90
C PHE A 48 9.64 0.51 8.54
N PRO A 49 10.90 0.97 8.61
CA PRO A 49 11.25 2.33 8.22
C PRO A 49 11.12 2.53 6.71
N GLU A 50 10.32 3.51 6.27
CA GLU A 50 10.07 3.76 4.84
C GLU A 50 11.35 3.93 4.00
N ASN A 51 12.35 4.61 4.56
CA ASN A 51 13.65 4.86 3.93
C ASN A 51 14.65 3.71 4.07
N ASN A 52 14.31 2.67 4.83
CA ASN A 52 15.16 1.51 5.06
C ASN A 52 14.31 0.22 5.13
N PRO A 53 13.67 -0.17 4.01
CA PRO A 53 12.84 -1.37 3.98
C PRO A 53 13.67 -2.64 4.20
N PRO A 54 13.08 -3.69 4.78
CA PRO A 54 13.74 -4.98 4.96
C PRO A 54 14.15 -5.57 3.60
N LYS A 55 15.30 -6.23 3.56
CA LYS A 55 15.81 -6.84 2.33
C LYS A 55 14.88 -7.96 1.88
N LEU A 56 14.52 -7.93 0.60
CA LEU A 56 13.71 -8.98 -0.02
C LEU A 56 14.47 -10.31 -0.01
N ASP A 57 13.87 -11.33 0.60
CA ASP A 57 14.36 -12.71 0.49
C ASP A 57 14.01 -13.29 -0.89
N ARG A 58 15.04 -13.45 -1.73
CA ARG A 58 14.91 -14.00 -3.08
C ARG A 58 15.01 -15.53 -3.13
N THR A 59 15.16 -16.20 -1.99
CA THR A 59 15.32 -17.66 -1.95
C THR A 59 13.99 -18.41 -2.02
N LYS A 60 12.87 -17.78 -1.64
CA LYS A 60 11.54 -18.41 -1.58
C LYS A 60 10.77 -18.36 -2.89
N PHE A 61 11.01 -17.35 -3.73
CA PHE A 61 10.28 -17.14 -4.97
C PHE A 61 11.25 -17.06 -6.15
N SER A 62 11.08 -17.96 -7.12
CA SER A 62 11.82 -17.91 -8.39
C SER A 62 10.84 -17.77 -9.56
N ALA A 63 11.00 -16.73 -10.37
CA ALA A 63 10.33 -16.64 -11.66
C ALA A 63 11.05 -17.57 -12.66
N ARG A 64 10.35 -18.56 -13.19
CA ARG A 64 10.84 -19.43 -14.26
C ARG A 64 10.10 -19.04 -15.54
N ALA A 65 10.81 -18.68 -16.60
CA ALA A 65 10.19 -18.55 -17.91
C ALA A 65 9.72 -19.95 -18.37
N ARG A 66 8.49 -20.05 -18.87
CA ARG A 66 8.10 -21.23 -19.65
C ARG A 66 8.81 -21.15 -20.99
N LYS A 67 9.50 -22.24 -21.35
CA LYS A 67 10.06 -22.44 -22.68
C LYS A 67 8.94 -22.69 -23.68
#